data_AF-A0A5C7PWR7-F1
#
_entry.id   AF-A0A5C7PWR7-F1
#
_cell.length_a   1.000
_cell.length_b   1.000
_cell.length_c   1.000
_cell.angle_alpha   90.00
_cell.angle_beta   90.00
_cell.angle_gamma   90.00
#
_symmetry.space_group_name_H-M   'P 1'
#
loop_
_entity.id
_entity.type
_entity.pdbx_description
1 polymer ?
#
loop_
_entity_poly.entity_id
_entity_poly.type
_entity_poly.pdbx_seq_one_letter_code
_entity_poly.pdbx_strand_id
1 'polypeptide(L)'
;RELAKKIAEADRKGAEGYREIVPFGTRQPNIPESAWRNKTDGWVLVTFTVNMRGKVENVRVLDSQPAGLFDANVVAAVSDWIYDPEDLKARKAKVQLT
;
A
#
# COMPACT_ATOMS: atom_id res chain seq x y z
N ARG A 1 -1.70 9.80 12.39
CA ARG A 1 -1.56 9.03 13.66
C ARG A 1 -2.84 8.28 14.07
N GLU A 2 -4.03 8.89 14.04
CA GLU A 2 -5.29 8.23 14.42
C GLU A 2 -5.71 7.10 13.46
N LEU A 3 -5.46 7.27 12.15
CA LEU A 3 -5.82 6.30 11.12
C LEU A 3 -5.06 4.98 11.25
N ALA A 4 -3.75 5.02 11.53
CA ALA A 4 -2.95 3.82 11.75
C ALA A 4 -3.39 3.04 12.99
N LYS A 5 -3.76 3.74 14.08
CA LYS A 5 -4.35 3.12 15.26
C LYS A 5 -5.70 2.47 14.96
N LYS A 6 -6.56 3.17 14.23
CA LYS A 6 -7.88 2.64 13.81
C LYS A 6 -7.76 1.38 12.96
N ILE A 7 -6.74 1.30 12.11
CA ILE A 7 -6.47 0.12 11.29
C ILE A 7 -5.98 -1.06 12.17
N ALA A 8 -4.96 -0.84 13.01
CA ALA A 8 -4.46 -1.87 13.92
C ALA A 8 -5.50 -2.37 14.95
N GLU A 9 -6.53 -1.57 15.22
CA GLU A 9 -7.65 -1.94 16.08
C GLU A 9 -8.74 -2.70 15.31
N ALA A 10 -8.94 -2.40 14.02
CA ALA A 10 -9.82 -3.15 13.13
C ALA A 10 -9.27 -4.56 12.84
N ASP A 11 -7.95 -4.70 12.65
CA ASP A 11 -7.29 -6.00 12.48
C ASP A 11 -7.48 -6.88 13.72
N ARG A 12 -7.33 -6.31 14.92
CA ARG A 12 -7.55 -7.02 16.19
C ARG A 12 -9.00 -7.45 16.42
N LYS A 13 -9.97 -6.78 15.81
CA LYS A 13 -11.40 -7.04 16.01
C LYS A 13 -12.07 -7.86 14.91
N GLY A 14 -11.33 -8.30 13.89
CA GLY A 14 -11.93 -9.05 12.78
C GLY A 14 -13.11 -8.29 12.19
N ALA A 15 -12.85 -7.07 11.72
CA ALA A 15 -13.90 -6.18 11.25
C ALA A 15 -14.68 -6.79 10.07
N GLU A 16 -15.96 -7.11 10.29
CA GLU A 16 -16.88 -7.52 9.24
C GLU A 16 -16.86 -6.51 8.09
N GLY A 17 -16.29 -6.91 6.95
CA GLY A 17 -16.17 -6.06 5.75
C GLY A 17 -14.75 -5.64 5.36
N TYR A 18 -13.71 -6.09 6.07
CA TYR A 18 -12.32 -5.98 5.59
C TYR A 18 -11.75 -7.38 5.34
N ARG A 19 -11.31 -7.62 4.10
CA ARG A 19 -10.62 -8.86 3.72
C ARG A 19 -9.20 -8.53 3.34
N GLU A 20 -8.26 -9.25 3.95
CA GLU A 20 -6.88 -9.26 3.52
C GLU A 20 -6.81 -9.92 2.14
N ILE A 21 -6.23 -9.22 1.18
CA ILE A 21 -5.98 -9.72 -0.17
C ILE A 21 -4.51 -9.55 -0.47
N VAL A 22 -3.93 -10.56 -1.11
CA VAL A 22 -2.52 -10.56 -1.49
C VAL A 22 -2.45 -10.22 -2.99
N PRO A 23 -1.58 -9.30 -3.41
CA PRO A 23 -1.39 -9.02 -4.84
C PRO A 23 -0.88 -10.28 -5.55
N PHE A 24 -1.48 -10.58 -6.70
CA PHE A 24 -1.02 -11.62 -7.61
C PHE A 24 0.32 -11.25 -8.24
N GLY A 25 0.52 -9.97 -8.54
CA GLY A 25 1.77 -9.45 -9.09
C GLY A 25 2.20 -8.17 -8.39
N THR A 26 3.40 -8.15 -7.85
CA THR A 26 4.01 -6.97 -7.24
C THR A 26 5.24 -6.53 -8.01
N ARG A 27 5.41 -5.22 -8.13
CA ARG A 27 6.71 -4.62 -8.44
C ARG A 27 7.28 -4.00 -7.19
N GLN A 28 8.56 -4.24 -6.96
CA GLN A 28 9.30 -3.54 -5.92
C GLN A 28 9.60 -2.09 -6.33
N PRO A 29 9.57 -1.13 -5.40
CA PRO A 29 9.98 0.24 -5.68
C PRO A 29 11.47 0.34 -5.93
N ASN A 30 11.83 1.17 -6.91
CA ASN A 30 13.22 1.53 -7.14
C ASN A 30 13.74 2.36 -5.96
N ILE A 31 14.96 2.07 -5.50
CA ILE A 31 15.59 2.86 -4.44
C ILE A 31 16.11 4.17 -5.05
N PRO A 32 15.78 5.34 -4.47
CA PRO A 32 16.34 6.61 -4.90
C PRO A 32 17.87 6.59 -4.83
N GLU A 33 18.54 7.14 -5.84
CA GLU A 33 20.01 7.17 -5.88
C GLU A 33 20.61 7.87 -4.65
N SER A 34 19.98 8.95 -4.20
CA SER A 34 20.38 9.67 -2.97
C SER A 34 20.30 8.78 -1.73
N ALA A 35 19.24 7.98 -1.58
CA ALA A 35 19.07 7.05 -0.46
C ALA A 35 20.14 5.95 -0.50
N TRP A 36 20.41 5.41 -1.70
CA TRP A 36 21.43 4.38 -1.90
C TRP A 36 22.83 4.88 -1.53
N ARG A 37 23.26 6.02 -2.07
CA ARG A 37 24.59 6.59 -1.79
C ARG A 37 24.78 6.91 -0.30
N ASN A 38 23.72 7.41 0.35
CA ASN A 38 23.77 7.82 1.74
C ASN A 38 23.42 6.69 2.72
N LYS A 39 23.19 5.46 2.23
CA LYS A 39 22.77 4.30 3.04
C LYS A 39 21.59 4.64 3.96
N THR A 40 20.65 5.40 3.42
CA THR A 40 19.48 5.88 4.16
C THR A 40 18.36 4.88 3.98
N ASP A 41 17.88 4.34 5.08
CA ASP A 41 16.70 3.49 5.12
C ASP A 41 15.44 4.31 5.39
N GLY A 42 14.28 3.73 5.10
CA GLY A 42 13.01 4.38 5.33
C GLY A 42 11.81 3.51 5.01
N TRP A 43 10.63 4.10 5.22
CA TRP A 43 9.34 3.48 4.96
C TRP A 43 8.37 4.53 4.40
N VAL A 44 7.36 4.03 3.66
CA VAL A 44 6.27 4.86 3.13
C VAL A 44 4.97 4.12 3.39
N LEU A 45 4.08 4.74 4.15
CA LEU A 45 2.73 4.25 4.35
C LEU A 45 1.83 4.81 3.25
N VAL A 46 1.23 3.93 2.45
CA VAL A 46 0.31 4.30 1.38
C VAL A 46 -1.08 3.74 1.61
N THR A 47 -2.07 4.39 1.00
CA THR A 47 -3.42 3.85 0.79
C THR A 47 -3.72 3.89 -0.70
N PHE A 48 -4.48 2.92 -1.17
CA PHE A 48 -4.96 2.87 -2.54
C PHE A 48 -6.30 2.16 -2.62
N THR A 49 -6.92 2.20 -3.79
CA THR A 49 -8.12 1.45 -4.13
C THR A 49 -7.80 0.44 -5.22
N VAL A 50 -8.50 -0.69 -5.23
CA VAL A 50 -8.41 -1.66 -6.33
C VAL A 50 -9.74 -1.69 -7.06
N ASN A 51 -9.72 -1.52 -8.38
CA ASN A 51 -10.94 -1.56 -9.18
C ASN A 51 -11.40 -3.01 -9.44
N MET A 52 -12.60 -3.18 -10.01
CA MET A 52 -13.18 -4.52 -10.28
C MET A 52 -12.38 -5.37 -11.27
N ARG A 53 -11.38 -4.79 -11.95
CA ARG A 53 -10.48 -5.50 -12.87
C ARG A 53 -9.14 -5.89 -12.22
N GLY A 54 -9.00 -5.70 -10.91
CA GLY A 54 -7.77 -6.04 -10.19
C GLY A 54 -6.65 -5.03 -10.33
N LYS A 55 -6.93 -3.82 -10.85
CA LYS A 55 -5.92 -2.76 -11.02
C LYS A 55 -5.96 -1.77 -9.86
N VAL A 56 -4.77 -1.34 -9.43
CA VAL A 56 -4.60 -0.33 -8.40
C VAL A 56 -4.88 1.07 -8.96
N GLU A 57 -5.58 1.89 -8.17
CA GLU A 57 -5.96 3.27 -8.47
C GLU A 57 -5.89 4.12 -7.19
N ASN A 58 -5.89 5.45 -7.34
CA ASN A 58 -5.97 6.41 -6.22
C ASN A 58 -4.89 6.19 -5.13
N VAL A 59 -3.67 5.85 -5.53
CA VAL A 59 -2.54 5.69 -4.60
C VAL A 59 -2.22 7.04 -3.95
N ARG A 60 -2.21 7.06 -2.62
CA ARG A 60 -1.91 8.25 -1.81
C ARG A 60 -0.96 7.88 -0.68
N VAL A 61 0.05 8.70 -0.47
CA VAL A 61 0.92 8.60 0.71
C VAL A 61 0.17 9.15 1.91
N LEU A 62 0.14 8.37 2.99
CA LEU A 62 -0.44 8.76 4.27
C LEU A 62 0.63 9.31 5.22
N ASP A 63 1.82 8.73 5.16
CA ASP A 63 2.97 9.10 5.98
C ASP A 63 4.25 8.51 5.38
N SER A 64 5.40 9.09 5.67
CA SER A 64 6.69 8.57 5.20
C SER A 64 7.85 9.08 6.03
N GLN A 65 8.89 8.24 6.13
CA GLN A 65 10.14 8.59 6.78
C GLN A 65 11.31 7.97 6.02
N PRO A 66 12.30 8.78 5.55
CA PRO A 66 12.30 10.24 5.47
C PRO A 66 11.22 10.76 4.52
N ALA A 67 10.56 11.85 4.92
CA ALA A 67 9.46 12.42 4.17
C ALA A 67 9.87 12.78 2.73
N GLY A 68 9.10 12.28 1.75
CA GLY A 68 9.28 12.60 0.34
C GLY A 68 10.45 11.89 -0.36
N LEU A 69 11.33 11.20 0.36
CA LEU A 69 12.52 10.58 -0.23
C LEU A 69 12.14 9.35 -1.07
N PHE A 70 11.24 8.52 -0.56
CA PHE A 70 10.83 7.25 -1.16
C PHE A 70 9.47 7.30 -1.84
N ASP A 71 8.67 8.32 -1.54
CA ASP A 71 7.25 8.45 -1.85
C ASP A 71 6.94 8.22 -3.33
N ALA A 72 7.62 8.91 -4.24
CA ALA A 72 7.37 8.81 -5.67
C ALA A 72 7.64 7.40 -6.23
N ASN A 73 8.72 6.75 -5.78
CA ASN A 73 9.07 5.41 -6.22
C ASN A 73 8.11 4.36 -5.67
N VAL A 74 7.65 4.52 -4.44
CA VAL A 74 6.63 3.65 -3.84
C VAL A 74 5.30 3.80 -4.56
N VAL A 75 4.86 5.03 -4.83
CA VAL A 75 3.63 5.30 -5.58
C VAL A 75 3.70 4.67 -6.97
N ALA A 76 4.80 4.82 -7.70
CA ALA A 76 4.99 4.23 -9.01
C ALA A 76 4.95 2.69 -8.98
N ALA A 77 5.59 2.08 -7.98
CA ALA A 77 5.61 0.63 -7.84
C ALA A 77 4.23 0.05 -7.53
N VAL A 78 3.55 0.63 -6.53
CA VAL A 78 2.23 0.19 -6.06
C VAL A 78 1.16 0.38 -7.14
N SER A 79 1.26 1.42 -7.97
CA SER A 79 0.31 1.68 -9.06
C SER A 79 0.24 0.55 -10.09
N ASP A 80 1.30 -0.26 -10.18
CA ASP A 80 1.39 -1.36 -11.13
C ASP A 80 1.14 -2.73 -10.51
N TRP A 81 0.74 -2.75 -9.24
CA TRP A 81 0.34 -3.99 -8.60
C TRP A 81 -0.96 -4.51 -9.18
N ILE A 82 -1.07 -5.83 -9.21
CA ILE A 82 -2.21 -6.54 -9.79
C ILE A 82 -2.78 -7.46 -8.72
N TYR A 83 -4.09 -7.40 -8.55
CA TYR A 83 -4.87 -8.26 -7.68
C TYR A 83 -5.76 -9.18 -8.49
N ASP A 84 -6.09 -10.34 -7.93
CA ASP A 84 -7.08 -11.22 -8.54
C ASP A 84 -8.49 -10.58 -8.42
N PRO A 85 -9.20 -10.34 -9.54
CA PRO A 85 -10.57 -9.86 -9.50
C PRO A 85 -11.53 -10.77 -8.72
N GLU A 86 -11.25 -12.07 -8.63
CA GLU A 86 -12.07 -13.02 -7.87
C GLU A 86 -12.01 -12.76 -6.36
N ASP A 87 -10.84 -12.33 -5.85
CA ASP A 87 -10.68 -11.93 -4.45
C ASP A 87 -11.47 -10.64 -4.12
N LEU A 88 -11.72 -9.80 -5.14
CA LEU A 88 -12.42 -8.52 -5.00
C LEU A 88 -13.95 -8.64 -5.08
N LYS A 89 -14.49 -9.78 -5.54
CA LYS A 89 -15.95 -10.01 -5.59
C LYS A 89 -16.59 -10.01 -4.19
N ALA A 90 -15.79 -10.14 -3.13
CA ALA A 90 -16.23 -9.87 -1.77
C ALA A 90 -16.05 -8.38 -1.43
N ARG A 91 -17.18 -7.66 -1.31
CA ARG A 91 -17.35 -6.27 -0.86
C ARG A 91 -16.10 -5.60 -0.22
N LYS A 92 -15.47 -4.70 -0.99
CA LYS A 92 -14.46 -3.69 -0.60
C LYS A 92 -13.20 -4.22 0.09
N ALA A 93 -12.11 -4.31 -0.67
CA ALA A 93 -10.77 -4.51 -0.10
C ALA A 93 -10.01 -3.19 0.04
N LYS A 94 -9.33 -3.01 1.19
CA LYS A 94 -8.32 -1.98 1.41
C LYS A 94 -7.03 -2.71 1.75
N VAL A 95 -5.98 -2.47 0.99
CA VAL A 95 -4.68 -3.12 1.19
C VAL A 95 -3.77 -2.22 2.00
N GLN A 96 -3.02 -2.83 2.90
CA GLN A 96 -2.04 -2.19 3.75
C GLN A 96 -0.68 -2.86 3.52
N LEU A 97 0.36 -2.04 3.39
CA LEU A 97 1.75 -2.50 3.36
C LEU A 97 2.45 -1.86 4.54
N THR A 98 3.08 -2.71 5.35
CA THR A 98 3.99 -2.35 6.45
C THR A 98 5.42 -2.32 5.97
#